data_AF-A0A833HFD7-F1
#
_entry.id   AF-A0A833HFD7-F1
#
_cell.length_a   1.000
_cell.length_b   1.000
_cell.length_c   1.000
_cell.angle_alpha   90.00
_cell.angle_beta   90.00
_cell.angle_gamma   90.00
#
_symmetry.space_group_name_H-M   'P 1'
#
loop_
_entity.id
_entity.type
_entity.pdbx_description
1 polymer ?
#
loop_
_entity_poly.entity_id
_entity_poly.type
_entity_poly.pdbx_seq_one_letter_code
_entity_poly.pdbx_strand_id
1 'polypeptide(L)' 'MSDKRDTAAKADSGPPENVPFMQQVLDNPFLLLFLGITIPTVLYIVWGVMEIASIPVAN' A
#
# COMPACT_ATOMS: atom_id res chain seq x y z
N MET A 1 10.44 25.47 50.28
CA MET A 1 9.72 26.42 49.41
C MET A 1 10.73 27.00 48.44
N SER A 2 10.37 27.17 47.16
CA SER A 2 11.21 27.45 45.97
C SER A 2 11.58 26.18 45.20
N ASP A 3 10.71 25.73 44.30
CA ASP A 3 10.56 26.24 42.92
C ASP A 3 11.80 25.91 42.10
N LYS A 4 11.76 24.79 41.35
CA LYS A 4 12.47 24.54 40.06
C LYS A 4 12.40 23.07 39.60
N ARG A 5 11.22 22.44 39.47
CA ARG A 5 11.12 21.12 38.79
C ARG A 5 9.98 20.99 37.78
N ASP A 6 9.32 22.09 37.41
CA ASP A 6 8.18 22.06 36.50
C ASP A 6 8.54 22.36 35.02
N THR A 7 9.83 22.37 34.66
CA THR A 7 10.27 22.79 33.30
C THR A 7 10.87 21.69 32.43
N ALA A 8 10.78 20.41 32.81
CA ALA A 8 11.36 19.30 32.03
C ALA A 8 10.33 18.32 31.49
N ALA A 9 9.27 18.83 30.86
CA ALA A 9 8.48 18.04 29.91
C ALA A 9 7.76 19.00 28.97
N LYS A 10 8.53 19.71 28.14
CA LYS A 10 7.98 20.27 26.91
C LYS A 10 7.57 19.06 26.06
N ALA A 11 6.32 18.65 26.21
CA ALA A 11 5.68 17.68 25.33
C ALA A 11 5.78 18.26 23.92
N ASP A 12 6.70 17.71 23.15
CA ASP A 12 6.96 18.06 21.77
C ASP A 12 5.72 17.68 20.95
N SER A 13 4.78 18.62 20.90
CA SER A 13 3.59 18.59 20.07
C SER A 13 3.88 19.43 18.83
N GLY A 14 4.86 18.97 18.05
CA GLY A 14 5.07 19.46 16.69
C GLY A 14 3.80 19.24 15.86
N PRO A 15 3.52 20.09 14.86
CA PRO A 15 2.38 19.89 13.95
C PRO A 15 2.42 18.47 13.34
N PRO A 16 1.26 17.82 13.12
CA PRO A 16 1.22 16.49 12.52
C PRO A 16 1.95 16.50 11.18
N GLU A 17 2.99 15.69 11.06
CA GLU A 17 3.76 15.55 9.84
C GLU A 17 2.88 14.85 8.80
N ASN A 18 2.65 15.50 7.66
CA ASN A 18 1.79 14.96 6.61
C ASN A 18 2.53 13.81 5.91
N VAL A 19 2.15 12.57 6.20
CA VAL A 19 2.73 11.39 5.54
C VAL A 19 2.27 11.36 4.07
N PRO A 20 3.20 11.37 3.09
CA PRO A 20 2.89 11.26 1.68
C PRO A 20 2.03 10.03 1.35
N PHE A 21 1.06 10.18 0.44
CA PHE A 21 0.13 9.12 0.06
C PHE A 21 0.83 7.86 -0.46
N MET A 22 1.88 8.01 -1.27
CA MET A 22 2.64 6.88 -1.79
C MET A 22 3.30 6.05 -0.68
N GLN A 23 3.74 6.71 0.41
CA GLN A 23 4.29 6.02 1.58
C GLN A 23 3.22 5.18 2.27
N GLN A 24 2.03 5.73 2.51
CA GLN A 24 0.91 4.99 3.13
C GLN A 24 0.51 3.75 2.31
N VAL A 25 0.63 3.80 0.99
CA VAL A 25 0.37 2.66 0.10
C VAL A 25 1.45 1.58 0.23
N LEU A 26 2.72 1.98 0.30
CA LEU A 26 3.86 1.06 0.46
C LEU A 26 4.01 0.53 1.90
N ASP A 27 3.48 1.24 2.89
CA ASP A 27 3.53 0.85 4.30
C ASP A 27 2.43 -0.17 4.67
N ASN A 28 1.45 -0.41 3.79
CA ASN A 28 0.40 -1.41 4.00
C ASN A 28 0.76 -2.75 3.33
N PRO A 29 1.26 -3.75 4.10
CA PRO A 29 1.68 -5.03 3.54
C PRO A 29 0.54 -5.81 2.88
N PHE A 30 -0.70 -5.66 3.34
CA PHE A 30 -1.84 -6.33 2.72
C PHE A 30 -2.22 -5.72 1.38
N LEU A 31 -2.07 -4.40 1.24
CA LEU A 31 -2.30 -3.72 -0.04
C LEU A 31 -1.23 -4.15 -1.05
N LEU A 32 0.04 -4.20 -0.63
CA LEU A 32 1.13 -4.71 -1.46
C LEU A 32 0.94 -6.19 -1.84
N LEU A 33 0.53 -7.04 -0.89
CA LEU A 33 0.21 -8.44 -1.16
C LEU A 33 -0.94 -8.57 -2.15
N PHE A 34 -2.03 -7.84 -1.93
CA PHE A 34 -3.20 -7.84 -2.79
C PHE A 34 -2.81 -7.44 -4.22
N LEU A 35 -2.06 -6.34 -4.38
CA LEU A 35 -1.61 -5.88 -5.68
C LEU A 35 -0.64 -6.88 -6.33
N GLY A 36 0.26 -7.45 -5.54
CA GLY A 36 1.26 -8.43 -5.99
C GLY A 36 0.66 -9.74 -6.50
N ILE A 37 -0.49 -10.17 -5.97
CA ILE A 37 -1.20 -11.36 -6.46
C ILE A 37 -2.19 -10.97 -7.56
N THR A 38 -2.95 -9.88 -7.37
CA THR A 38 -4.02 -9.50 -8.29
C THR A 38 -3.49 -9.14 -9.67
N ILE A 39 -2.38 -8.40 -9.77
CA ILE A 39 -1.79 -8.02 -11.07
C ILE A 39 -1.46 -9.25 -11.93
N PRO A 40 -0.58 -10.18 -11.50
CA PRO A 40 -0.27 -11.34 -12.32
C PRO A 40 -1.49 -12.23 -12.54
N THR A 41 -2.36 -12.42 -11.55
CA THR A 41 -3.58 -13.23 -11.72
C THR A 41 -4.47 -12.69 -12.83
N VAL A 42 -4.78 -11.39 -12.83
CA VAL A 42 -5.62 -10.78 -13.87
C VAL A 42 -4.94 -10.83 -15.23
N LEU A 43 -3.63 -10.52 -15.28
CA LEU A 43 -2.86 -10.60 -16.53
C LEU A 43 -2.90 -12.01 -17.12
N TYR A 44 -2.64 -13.05 -16.31
CA TYR A 44 -2.67 -14.44 -16.77
C TYR A 44 -4.07 -14.90 -17.18
N ILE A 45 -5.12 -14.46 -16.48
CA ILE A 45 -6.50 -14.77 -16.87
C ILE A 45 -6.81 -14.15 -18.22
N VAL A 46 -6.57 -12.86 -18.39
CA VAL A 46 -6.85 -12.15 -19.65
C VAL A 46 -6.05 -12.76 -20.79
N TRP A 47 -4.76 -13.03 -20.56
CA TRP A 47 -3.92 -13.67 -21.56
C TRP A 47 -4.41 -15.08 -21.91
N GLY A 48 -4.76 -15.91 -20.93
CA GLY A 48 -5.28 -17.25 -21.15
C GLY A 48 -6.63 -17.27 -21.87
N VAL A 49 -7.51 -16.31 -21.58
CA VAL A 49 -8.78 -16.15 -22.31
C VAL A 49 -8.55 -15.77 -23.76
N MET A 50 -7.63 -14.82 -24.01
CA MET A 50 -7.25 -14.43 -25.37
C MET A 50 -6.65 -15.61 -26.15
N GLU A 51 -5.79 -16.41 -25.50
CA GLU A 51 -5.20 -17.62 -26.09
C GLU A 51 -6.30 -18.60 -26.53
N ILE A 52 -7.22 -18.94 -25.63
CA ILE A 52 -8.33 -19.86 -25.93
C ILE A 52 -9.23 -19.32 -27.04
N ALA A 53 -9.55 -18.03 -27.02
CA ALA A 53 -10.40 -17.39 -28.03
C ALA A 53 -9.75 -17.36 -29.42
N SER A 54 -8.42 -17.43 -29.50
CA SER A 54 -7.67 -17.45 -30.75
C SER A 54 -7.54 -18.84 -31.39
N ILE A 55 -7.91 -19.91 -30.67
CA ILE A 55 -7.84 -21.28 -31.19
C ILE A 55 -8.88 -21.43 -32.31
N PRO A 56 -8.45 -21.75 -33.55
CA PRO A 56 -9.37 -21.98 -34.65
C PRO A 56 -10.26 -23.20 -34.35
N VAL A 57 -11.56 -23.02 -34.40
CA VAL A 57 -12.50 -24.14 -34.32
C VAL A 57 -12.45 -24.86 -35.66
N ALA A 58 -11.90 -26.07 -35.67
CA ALA A 58 -11.91 -26.91 -36.87
C ALA A 58 -13.37 -27.20 -37.23
N ASN A 59 -13.76 -26.78 -38.42
CA ASN A 59 -15.07 -27.02 -39.02
C ASN A 59 -14.95 -28.10 -40.08
#